data_AF-A0A831P2J3-F1
#
_entry.id   AF-A0A831P2J3-F1
#
_cell.length_a   1.000
_cell.length_b   1.000
_cell.length_c   1.000
_cell.angle_alpha   90.00
_cell.angle_beta   90.00
_cell.angle_gamma   90.00
#
_symmetry.space_group_name_H-M   'P 1'
#
loop_
_entity.id
_entity.type
_entity.pdbx_description
1 polymer ?
#
loop_
_entity_poly.entity_id
_entity_poly.type
_entity_poly.pdbx_seq_one_letter_code
_entity_poly.pdbx_strand_id
1 'polypeptide(L)'
;AERGAQAFDRALFAHAGFVISNAVRALFLGLTGARLVPVPGPRETRRWYRQVGRMSAALALATDTAMIVLGGGLKRRERLSARLGDVLSHLYLVSACLRQHRDQGAHREDLPLLEWACADSLARTQEALLGLLRNFPNRPVAWMLRVLIFPLGAHYRAPSDALCHRAASLLLEPSPARHRLTEGIFVPEDPRQGIGRLEYALARVLEAEPIERRLQEAVKQGVMPDGELETLIAGGLAQGLITEAEAAHLREAQTARHEAITVDDFPPDLGLAGDEVRKQDVPAQEVLARDPGGRDTPP
;
A
#
# COMPACT_ATOMS: atom_id res chain seq x y z
N ALA A 1 45.71 6.78 -27.74
CA ALA A 1 45.82 6.20 -26.38
C ALA A 1 45.74 7.29 -25.30
N GLU A 2 46.58 8.33 -25.35
CA GLU A 2 46.66 9.39 -24.31
C GLU A 2 45.35 10.18 -24.08
N ARG A 3 44.61 10.54 -25.14
CA ARG A 3 43.30 11.23 -24.99
C ARG A 3 42.25 10.34 -24.30
N GLY A 4 42.33 9.03 -24.50
CA GLY A 4 41.45 8.05 -23.84
C GLY A 4 41.80 7.89 -22.36
N ALA A 5 43.10 7.87 -22.03
CA ALA A 5 43.57 7.86 -20.65
C ALA A 5 43.17 9.14 -19.89
N GLN A 6 43.33 10.31 -20.51
CA GLN A 6 42.93 11.59 -19.89
C GLN A 6 41.41 11.73 -19.70
N ALA A 7 40.61 11.22 -20.65
CA ALA A 7 39.15 11.17 -20.51
C ALA A 7 38.73 10.18 -19.43
N PHE A 8 39.40 9.04 -19.33
CA PHE A 8 39.19 8.03 -18.29
C PHE A 8 39.55 8.57 -16.90
N ASP A 9 40.72 9.18 -16.73
CA ASP A 9 41.16 9.77 -15.46
C ASP A 9 40.18 10.86 -15.01
N ARG A 10 39.75 11.74 -15.92
CA ARG A 10 38.76 12.78 -15.61
C ARG A 10 37.43 12.18 -15.15
N ALA A 11 36.95 11.13 -15.82
CA ALA A 11 35.73 10.44 -15.43
C ALA A 11 35.87 9.73 -14.07
N LEU A 12 37.02 9.10 -13.81
CA LEU A 12 37.35 8.43 -12.56
C LEU A 12 37.38 9.42 -11.38
N PHE A 13 38.08 10.55 -11.54
CA PHE A 13 38.15 11.59 -10.52
C PHE A 13 36.80 12.27 -10.28
N ALA A 14 36.00 12.51 -11.33
CA ALA A 14 34.64 13.03 -11.19
C ALA A 14 33.74 12.05 -10.42
N HIS A 15 33.82 10.76 -10.72
CA HIS A 15 33.04 9.73 -10.04
C HIS A 15 33.49 9.52 -8.59
N ALA A 16 34.80 9.53 -8.32
CA ALA A 16 35.34 9.51 -6.96
C ALA A 16 34.89 10.72 -6.15
N GLY A 17 34.89 11.92 -6.76
CA GLY A 17 34.35 13.14 -6.16
C GLY A 17 32.85 13.02 -5.83
N PHE A 18 32.07 12.40 -6.72
CA PHE A 18 30.64 12.15 -6.49
C PHE A 18 30.40 11.22 -5.29
N VAL A 19 31.16 10.12 -5.20
CA VAL A 19 31.08 9.16 -4.09
C VAL A 19 31.46 9.81 -2.77
N ILE A 20 32.54 10.59 -2.73
CA ILE A 20 32.99 11.30 -1.53
C ILE A 20 31.95 12.35 -1.12
N SER A 21 31.39 13.11 -2.06
CA SER A 21 30.33 14.07 -1.81
C SER A 21 29.09 13.38 -1.21
N ASN A 22 28.67 12.24 -1.78
CA ASN A 22 27.56 11.46 -1.25
C ASN A 22 27.87 10.87 0.14
N ALA A 23 29.11 10.47 0.40
CA ALA A 23 29.55 9.98 1.71
C ALA A 23 29.48 11.08 2.79
N VAL A 24 30.04 12.26 2.50
CA VAL A 24 29.99 13.42 3.40
C VAL A 24 28.53 13.84 3.65
N ARG A 25 27.72 13.89 2.60
CA ARG A 25 26.30 14.23 2.69
C ARG A 25 25.53 13.21 3.52
N ALA A 26 25.69 11.92 3.27
CA ALA A 26 25.03 10.86 4.02
C ALA A 26 25.42 10.91 5.50
N LEU A 27 26.71 11.09 5.81
CA LEU A 27 27.20 11.20 7.17
C LEU A 27 26.64 12.45 7.87
N PHE A 28 26.70 13.62 7.22
CA PHE A 28 26.17 14.86 7.77
C PHE A 28 24.67 14.78 8.04
N LEU A 29 23.88 14.27 7.11
CA LEU A 29 22.45 14.06 7.28
C LEU A 29 22.15 12.98 8.32
N GLY A 30 23.02 11.98 8.43
CA GLY A 30 22.98 10.92 9.43
C GLY A 30 23.15 11.47 10.85
N LEU A 31 24.20 12.25 11.07
CA LEU A 31 24.54 12.84 12.37
C LEU A 31 23.52 13.90 12.81
N THR A 32 23.08 14.75 11.88
CA THR A 32 22.12 15.83 12.19
C THR A 32 20.66 15.36 12.18
N GLY A 33 20.40 14.11 11.79
CA GLY A 33 19.04 13.62 11.51
C GLY A 33 18.32 14.43 10.43
N ALA A 34 19.07 15.08 9.53
CA ALA A 34 18.63 16.05 8.54
C ALA A 34 17.87 17.27 9.10
N ARG A 35 17.99 17.55 10.41
CA ARG A 35 17.29 18.68 11.06
C ARG A 35 17.78 20.06 10.60
N LEU A 36 19.02 20.14 10.13
CA LEU A 36 19.66 21.38 9.68
C LEU A 36 19.40 21.70 8.20
N VAL A 37 18.75 20.79 7.46
CA VAL A 37 18.47 21.01 6.03
C VAL A 37 17.17 21.81 5.87
N PRO A 38 17.20 22.90 5.07
CA PRO A 38 15.99 23.61 4.68
C PRO A 38 15.17 22.71 3.76
N VAL A 39 13.88 22.61 4.03
CA VAL A 39 12.95 21.78 3.26
C VAL A 39 11.64 22.53 3.04
N PRO A 40 10.94 22.27 1.91
CA PRO A 40 9.65 22.88 1.65
C PRO A 40 8.56 22.33 2.59
N GLY A 41 7.44 23.07 2.67
CA GLY A 41 6.21 22.61 3.31
C GLY A 41 5.96 23.10 4.74
N PRO A 42 4.75 22.86 5.25
CA PRO A 42 4.32 23.23 6.61
C PRO A 42 5.02 22.37 7.67
N ARG A 43 4.95 22.79 8.94
CA ARG A 43 5.75 22.23 10.05
C ARG A 43 5.54 20.72 10.23
N GLU A 44 4.33 20.26 9.97
CA GLU A 44 3.84 18.88 10.09
C GLU A 44 4.55 17.95 9.10
N THR A 45 4.81 18.40 7.87
CA THR A 45 5.39 17.56 6.82
C THR A 45 6.90 17.73 6.65
N ARG A 46 7.50 18.82 7.16
CA ARG A 46 8.95 19.09 7.09
C ARG A 46 9.81 17.94 7.59
N ARG A 47 9.37 17.24 8.64
CA ARG A 47 10.09 16.07 9.16
C ARG A 47 10.27 15.02 8.06
N TRP A 48 9.22 14.71 7.32
CA TRP A 48 9.21 13.67 6.30
C TRP A 48 10.10 14.04 5.10
N TYR A 49 10.01 15.27 4.60
CA TYR A 49 10.92 15.78 3.55
C TYR A 49 12.40 15.64 3.94
N ARG A 50 12.75 15.95 5.19
CA ARG A 50 14.12 15.79 5.70
C ARG A 50 14.56 14.32 5.72
N GLN A 51 13.68 13.42 6.16
CA GLN A 51 14.00 11.99 6.22
C GLN A 51 14.13 11.37 4.82
N VAL A 52 13.28 11.77 3.86
CA VAL A 52 13.43 11.39 2.45
C VAL A 52 14.80 11.85 1.95
N GLY A 53 15.16 13.12 2.11
CA GLY A 53 16.46 13.63 1.68
C GLY A 53 17.65 12.89 2.31
N ARG A 54 17.55 12.55 3.60
CA ARG A 54 18.56 11.73 4.30
C ARG A 54 18.70 10.34 3.68
N MET A 55 17.59 9.63 3.47
CA MET A 55 17.60 8.27 2.95
C MET A 55 17.90 8.23 1.45
N SER A 56 17.57 9.27 0.68
CA SER A 56 18.02 9.42 -0.71
C SER A 56 19.55 9.55 -0.81
N ALA A 57 20.18 10.32 0.09
CA ALA A 57 21.64 10.39 0.15
C ALA A 57 22.27 9.04 0.55
N ALA A 58 21.63 8.32 1.47
CA ALA A 58 22.05 6.97 1.85
C ALA A 58 21.93 5.97 0.69
N LEU A 59 20.83 6.01 -0.06
CA LEU A 59 20.62 5.18 -1.24
C LEU A 59 21.67 5.48 -2.31
N ALA A 60 21.93 6.76 -2.60
CA ALA A 60 22.94 7.18 -3.57
C ALA A 60 24.32 6.62 -3.19
N LEU A 61 24.76 6.84 -1.95
CA LEU A 61 26.02 6.31 -1.45
C LEU A 61 26.09 4.77 -1.54
N ALA A 62 25.03 4.07 -1.12
CA ALA A 62 24.98 2.61 -1.15
C ALA A 62 25.02 2.07 -2.59
N THR A 63 24.33 2.74 -3.51
CA THR A 63 24.28 2.37 -4.94
C THR A 63 25.61 2.59 -5.61
N ASP A 64 26.22 3.77 -5.45
CA ASP A 64 27.53 4.09 -6.01
C ASP A 64 28.58 3.11 -5.49
N THR A 65 28.59 2.84 -4.18
CA THR A 65 29.54 1.90 -3.57
C THR A 65 29.30 0.47 -4.05
N ALA A 66 28.04 0.05 -4.22
CA ALA A 66 27.71 -1.26 -4.77
C ALA A 66 28.19 -1.39 -6.22
N MET A 67 27.98 -0.37 -7.05
CA MET A 67 28.45 -0.34 -8.44
C MET A 67 29.98 -0.35 -8.52
N ILE A 68 30.69 0.34 -7.64
CA ILE A 68 32.16 0.34 -7.58
C ILE A 68 32.71 -1.03 -7.18
N VAL A 69 32.19 -1.60 -6.09
CA VAL A 69 32.74 -2.82 -5.51
C VAL A 69 32.33 -4.07 -6.30
N LEU A 70 31.14 -4.06 -6.88
CA LEU A 70 30.57 -5.24 -7.54
C LEU A 70 30.52 -5.12 -9.07
N GLY A 71 30.56 -3.91 -9.63
CA GLY A 71 30.48 -3.67 -11.07
C GLY A 71 29.28 -4.38 -11.71
N GLY A 72 29.52 -5.03 -12.85
CA GLY A 72 28.53 -5.87 -13.53
C GLY A 72 28.08 -7.10 -12.73
N GLY A 73 28.81 -7.49 -11.68
CA GLY A 73 28.43 -8.54 -10.75
C GLY A 73 27.23 -8.19 -9.87
N LEU A 74 26.88 -6.90 -9.76
CA LEU A 74 25.66 -6.46 -9.07
C LEU A 74 24.41 -7.04 -9.73
N LYS A 75 24.35 -7.07 -11.07
CA LYS A 75 23.23 -7.64 -11.82
C LYS A 75 23.05 -9.13 -11.55
N ARG A 76 24.15 -9.86 -11.32
CA ARG A 76 24.13 -11.28 -10.96
C ARG A 76 23.73 -11.53 -9.49
N ARG A 77 23.74 -10.50 -8.64
CA ARG A 77 23.34 -10.58 -7.23
C ARG A 77 21.97 -9.96 -7.03
N GLU A 78 20.96 -10.60 -7.62
CA GLU A 78 19.57 -10.14 -7.69
C GLU A 78 18.99 -9.75 -6.32
N ARG A 79 19.33 -10.47 -5.24
CA ARG A 79 18.87 -10.11 -3.88
C ARG A 79 19.40 -8.76 -3.38
N LEU A 80 20.61 -8.35 -3.78
CA LEU A 80 21.18 -7.05 -3.40
C LEU A 80 20.56 -5.92 -4.23
N SER A 81 20.39 -6.14 -5.55
CA SER A 81 19.72 -5.16 -6.41
C SER A 81 18.26 -5.00 -6.04
N ALA A 82 17.56 -6.09 -5.68
CA ALA A 82 16.19 -6.05 -5.18
C ALA A 82 16.07 -5.15 -3.95
N ARG A 83 16.97 -5.26 -2.97
CA ARG A 83 16.96 -4.41 -1.78
C ARG A 83 17.22 -2.94 -2.07
N LEU A 84 18.10 -2.62 -3.03
CA LEU A 84 18.27 -1.24 -3.50
C LEU A 84 16.98 -0.75 -4.18
N GLY A 85 16.32 -1.62 -4.94
CA GLY A 85 15.01 -1.39 -5.52
C GLY A 85 13.94 -1.11 -4.46
N ASP A 86 13.86 -1.91 -3.40
CA ASP A 86 12.91 -1.71 -2.30
C ASP A 86 13.10 -0.34 -1.63
N VAL A 87 14.35 0.06 -1.39
CA VAL A 87 14.67 1.39 -0.85
C VAL A 87 14.19 2.49 -1.78
N LEU A 88 14.48 2.37 -3.08
CA LEU A 88 14.03 3.35 -4.07
C LEU A 88 12.51 3.44 -4.13
N SER A 89 11.83 2.29 -4.17
CA SER A 89 10.36 2.18 -4.21
C SER A 89 9.72 2.86 -3.01
N HIS A 90 10.21 2.61 -1.80
CA HIS A 90 9.66 3.26 -0.61
C HIS A 90 9.95 4.76 -0.56
N LEU A 91 11.12 5.22 -1.01
CA LEU A 91 11.39 6.65 -1.12
C LEU A 91 10.50 7.33 -2.16
N TYR A 92 10.19 6.63 -3.26
CA TYR A 92 9.23 7.09 -4.25
C TYR A 92 7.82 7.20 -3.65
N LEU A 93 7.34 6.17 -2.93
CA LEU A 93 6.03 6.17 -2.27
C LEU A 93 5.90 7.34 -1.28
N VAL A 94 6.89 7.55 -0.41
CA VAL A 94 6.87 8.70 0.54
C VAL A 94 6.82 10.02 -0.22
N SER A 95 7.61 10.17 -1.28
CA SER A 95 7.64 11.39 -2.09
C SER A 95 6.31 11.62 -2.79
N ALA A 96 5.66 10.56 -3.29
CA ALA A 96 4.35 10.61 -3.91
C ALA A 96 3.26 11.02 -2.89
N CYS A 97 3.24 10.42 -1.69
CA CYS A 97 2.30 10.81 -0.64
C CYS A 97 2.48 12.27 -0.21
N LEU A 98 3.72 12.73 -0.03
CA LEU A 98 4.01 14.12 0.32
C LEU A 98 3.59 15.10 -0.77
N ARG A 99 3.82 14.72 -2.04
CA ARG A 99 3.39 15.51 -3.19
C ARG A 99 1.87 15.55 -3.27
N GLN A 100 1.19 14.41 -3.21
CA GLN A 100 -0.27 14.31 -3.28
C GLN A 100 -0.93 15.15 -2.20
N HIS A 101 -0.49 15.01 -0.95
CA HIS A 101 -1.01 15.80 0.16
C HIS A 101 -0.84 17.31 -0.06
N ARG A 102 0.31 17.74 -0.59
CA ARG A 102 0.54 19.15 -0.93
C ARG A 102 -0.36 19.61 -2.08
N ASP A 103 -0.46 18.81 -3.12
CA ASP A 103 -1.21 19.13 -4.34
C ASP A 103 -2.74 19.15 -4.04
N GLN A 104 -3.21 18.40 -3.05
CA GLN A 104 -4.58 18.44 -2.50
C GLN A 104 -4.81 19.56 -1.48
N GLY A 105 -3.86 20.48 -1.25
CA GLY A 105 -4.08 21.64 -0.35
C GLY A 105 -3.65 21.42 1.11
N ALA A 106 -2.97 20.32 1.43
CA ALA A 106 -2.38 20.02 2.74
C ALA A 106 -3.38 20.01 3.90
N HIS A 107 -4.53 19.34 3.71
CA HIS A 107 -5.59 19.24 4.72
C HIS A 107 -5.12 18.48 5.97
N ARG A 108 -5.32 19.08 7.15
CA ARG A 108 -4.89 18.48 8.43
C ARG A 108 -5.55 17.13 8.73
N GLU A 109 -6.74 16.90 8.20
CA GLU A 109 -7.49 15.64 8.32
C GLU A 109 -6.75 14.45 7.71
N ASP A 110 -5.91 14.68 6.69
CA ASP A 110 -5.18 13.62 5.98
C ASP A 110 -3.87 13.26 6.70
N LEU A 111 -3.48 14.02 7.73
CA LEU A 111 -2.19 13.84 8.41
C LEU A 111 -2.02 12.44 9.01
N PRO A 112 -3.02 11.80 9.66
CA PRO A 112 -2.82 10.46 10.19
C PRO A 112 -2.49 9.43 9.09
N LEU A 113 -3.12 9.52 7.93
CA LEU A 113 -2.86 8.65 6.78
C LEU A 113 -1.46 8.91 6.20
N LEU A 114 -1.10 10.18 6.02
CA LEU A 114 0.21 10.59 5.53
C LEU A 114 1.34 10.17 6.48
N GLU A 115 1.18 10.45 7.78
CA GLU A 115 2.15 10.08 8.82
C GLU A 115 2.34 8.57 8.89
N TRP A 116 1.25 7.80 8.79
CA TRP A 116 1.31 6.35 8.77
C TRP A 116 2.09 5.84 7.56
N ALA A 117 1.74 6.29 6.34
CA ALA A 117 2.41 5.87 5.10
C ALA A 117 3.89 6.25 5.07
N CYS A 118 4.23 7.46 5.54
CA CYS A 118 5.61 7.91 5.64
C CYS A 118 6.42 7.11 6.67
N ALA A 119 5.83 6.83 7.84
CA ALA A 119 6.50 6.07 8.89
C ALA A 119 6.77 4.62 8.46
N ASP A 120 5.78 3.94 7.88
CA ASP A 120 5.92 2.58 7.37
C ASP A 120 6.97 2.50 6.26
N SER A 121 6.89 3.37 5.25
CA SER A 121 7.83 3.35 4.13
C SER A 121 9.27 3.67 4.55
N LEU A 122 9.48 4.58 5.51
CA LEU A 122 10.81 4.85 6.05
C LEU A 122 11.35 3.70 6.91
N ALA A 123 10.48 2.99 7.65
CA ALA A 123 10.86 1.79 8.37
C ALA A 123 11.29 0.66 7.41
N ARG A 124 10.53 0.44 6.34
CA ARG A 124 10.87 -0.54 5.29
C ARG A 124 12.15 -0.17 4.52
N THR A 125 12.33 1.12 4.24
CA THR A 125 13.58 1.66 3.67
C THR A 125 14.78 1.30 4.56
N GLN A 126 14.66 1.54 5.86
CA GLN A 126 15.70 1.19 6.82
C GLN A 126 15.96 -0.32 6.84
N GLU A 127 14.91 -1.13 6.87
CA GLU A 127 15.04 -2.58 6.87
C GLU A 127 15.77 -3.10 5.63
N ALA A 128 15.41 -2.60 4.45
CA ALA A 128 16.02 -2.95 3.19
C ALA A 128 17.51 -2.54 3.15
N LEU A 129 17.85 -1.32 3.60
CA LEU A 129 19.25 -0.87 3.75
C LEU A 129 20.02 -1.74 4.74
N LEU A 130 19.47 -2.02 5.91
CA LEU A 130 20.11 -2.91 6.89
C LEU A 130 20.27 -4.33 6.34
N GLY A 131 19.30 -4.81 5.57
CA GLY A 131 19.39 -6.06 4.83
C GLY A 131 20.57 -6.04 3.86
N LEU A 132 20.64 -5.02 3.00
CA LEU A 132 21.74 -4.81 2.04
C LEU A 132 23.09 -4.88 2.76
N LEU A 133 23.29 -4.10 3.83
CA LEU A 133 24.54 -4.06 4.59
C LEU A 133 24.86 -5.40 5.25
N ARG A 134 23.86 -6.09 5.83
CA ARG A 134 24.03 -7.44 6.43
C ARG A 134 24.46 -8.50 5.42
N ASN A 135 24.16 -8.32 4.14
CA ASN A 135 24.44 -9.30 3.08
C ASN A 135 25.46 -8.79 2.06
N PHE A 136 26.09 -7.65 2.35
CA PHE A 136 27.08 -7.09 1.45
C PHE A 136 28.33 -7.98 1.42
N PRO A 137 28.84 -8.34 0.24
CA PRO A 137 29.95 -9.30 0.09
C PRO A 137 31.25 -8.87 0.77
N ASN A 138 31.58 -7.58 0.67
CA ASN A 138 32.75 -6.99 1.31
C ASN A 138 32.37 -6.42 2.68
N ARG A 139 32.74 -7.13 3.76
CA ARG A 139 32.37 -6.77 5.14
C ARG A 139 32.95 -5.44 5.61
N PRO A 140 34.24 -5.13 5.38
CA PRO A 140 34.79 -3.80 5.64
C PRO A 140 33.98 -2.66 5.01
N VAL A 141 33.61 -2.79 3.73
CA VAL A 141 32.79 -1.80 3.04
C VAL A 141 31.39 -1.70 3.66
N ALA A 142 30.80 -2.83 4.05
CA ALA A 142 29.51 -2.86 4.73
C ALA A 142 29.53 -2.10 6.07
N TRP A 143 30.58 -2.26 6.86
CA TRP A 143 30.75 -1.55 8.13
C TRP A 143 30.97 -0.05 7.92
N MET A 144 31.80 0.33 6.94
CA MET A 144 31.98 1.72 6.55
C MET A 144 30.64 2.36 6.15
N LEU A 145 29.89 1.73 5.25
CA LEU A 145 28.56 2.21 4.83
C LEU A 145 27.59 2.30 6.01
N ARG A 146 27.62 1.34 6.94
CA ARG A 146 26.79 1.39 8.15
C ARG A 146 27.08 2.63 8.99
N VAL A 147 28.35 2.96 9.19
CA VAL A 147 28.76 4.15 9.95
C VAL A 147 28.35 5.43 9.22
N LEU A 148 28.52 5.47 7.90
CA LEU A 148 28.16 6.66 7.09
C LEU A 148 26.64 6.90 7.03
N ILE A 149 25.85 5.83 6.91
CA ILE A 149 24.38 5.92 6.74
C ILE A 149 23.66 6.03 8.09
N PHE A 150 24.10 5.25 9.09
CA PHE A 150 23.49 5.13 10.41
C PHE A 150 24.51 5.42 11.52
N PRO A 151 25.14 6.61 11.56
CA PRO A 151 26.18 6.92 12.55
C PRO A 151 25.66 6.86 13.98
N LEU A 152 24.41 7.30 14.20
CA LEU A 152 23.73 7.24 15.49
C LEU A 152 22.93 5.94 15.69
N GLY A 153 22.92 5.04 14.72
CA GLY A 153 22.06 3.85 14.69
C GLY A 153 20.81 4.00 13.82
N ALA A 154 20.05 2.91 13.77
CA ALA A 154 18.84 2.74 12.97
C ALA A 154 17.61 3.02 13.85
N HIS A 155 16.96 4.17 13.66
CA HIS A 155 15.92 4.70 14.55
C HIS A 155 14.55 4.88 13.89
N TYR A 156 14.38 4.50 12.62
CA TYR A 156 13.05 4.45 12.03
C TYR A 156 12.26 3.34 12.71
N ARG A 157 11.07 3.69 13.20
CA ARG A 157 10.14 2.79 13.86
C ARG A 157 8.93 2.61 12.96
N ALA A 158 8.35 1.42 13.01
CA ALA A 158 7.04 1.19 12.42
C ALA A 158 5.99 2.17 13.00
N PRO A 159 4.88 2.43 12.30
CA PRO A 159 3.78 3.20 12.83
C PRO A 159 3.34 2.67 14.20
N SER A 160 3.13 3.57 15.17
CA SER A 160 2.63 3.18 16.50
C SER A 160 1.17 2.75 16.43
N ASP A 161 0.72 1.88 17.35
CA ASP A 161 -0.67 1.43 17.43
C ASP A 161 -1.68 2.59 17.49
N ALA A 162 -1.37 3.66 18.22
CA ALA A 162 -2.20 4.87 18.27
C ALA A 162 -2.32 5.59 16.92
N LEU A 163 -1.27 5.52 16.08
CA LEU A 163 -1.31 6.08 14.73
C LEU A 163 -2.05 5.15 13.78
N CYS A 164 -1.84 3.83 13.89
CA CYS A 164 -2.60 2.82 13.16
C CYS A 164 -4.10 2.94 13.44
N HIS A 165 -4.49 3.09 14.70
CA HIS A 165 -5.88 3.26 15.09
C HIS A 165 -6.47 4.53 14.48
N ARG A 166 -5.80 5.69 14.60
CA ARG A 166 -6.27 6.94 13.98
C ARG A 166 -6.42 6.85 12.46
N ALA A 167 -5.47 6.20 11.78
CA ALA A 167 -5.55 5.97 10.34
C ALA A 167 -6.71 5.03 9.98
N ALA A 168 -6.90 3.95 10.74
CA ALA A 168 -7.99 3.00 10.54
C ALA A 168 -9.37 3.64 10.77
N SER A 169 -9.54 4.43 11.83
CA SER A 169 -10.78 5.15 12.10
C SER A 169 -11.18 6.06 10.94
N LEU A 170 -10.22 6.78 10.33
CA LEU A 170 -10.49 7.62 9.16
C LEU A 170 -10.98 6.84 7.93
N LEU A 171 -10.55 5.58 7.79
CA LEU A 171 -10.94 4.71 6.68
C LEU A 171 -12.29 4.01 6.92
N LEU A 172 -12.62 3.75 8.19
CA LEU A 172 -13.85 3.09 8.64
C LEU A 172 -15.02 4.05 8.84
N GLU A 173 -14.79 5.35 8.76
CA GLU A 173 -15.85 6.37 8.85
C GLU A 173 -15.94 7.17 7.54
N PRO A 174 -17.17 7.53 7.08
CA PRO A 174 -17.36 8.48 6.00
C PRO A 174 -16.73 9.81 6.39
N SER A 175 -15.61 10.14 5.76
CA SER A 175 -14.83 11.34 6.06
C SER A 175 -14.34 12.01 4.78
N PRO A 176 -14.13 13.33 4.77
CA PRO A 176 -13.55 14.00 3.61
C PRO A 176 -12.18 13.42 3.21
N ALA A 177 -11.39 12.98 4.19
CA ALA A 177 -10.11 12.31 3.96
C ALA A 177 -10.28 10.98 3.18
N ARG A 178 -11.26 10.16 3.57
CA ARG A 178 -11.61 8.93 2.85
C ARG A 178 -12.09 9.22 1.43
N HIS A 179 -12.98 10.20 1.26
CA HIS A 179 -13.48 10.59 -0.06
C HIS A 179 -12.36 11.07 -1.00
N ARG A 180 -11.37 11.83 -0.49
CA ARG A 180 -10.18 12.23 -1.25
C ARG A 180 -9.30 11.04 -1.66
N LEU A 181 -9.23 9.98 -0.85
CA LEU A 181 -8.49 8.76 -1.20
C LEU A 181 -9.17 7.98 -2.33
N THR A 182 -10.50 7.98 -2.35
CA THR A 182 -11.31 7.28 -3.36
C THR A 182 -11.70 8.16 -4.54
N GLU A 183 -11.19 9.39 -4.60
CA GLU A 183 -11.52 10.32 -5.68
C GLU A 183 -11.10 9.75 -7.04
N GLY A 184 -12.03 9.75 -8.00
CA GLY A 184 -11.81 9.17 -9.33
C GLY A 184 -12.01 7.65 -9.41
N ILE A 185 -12.35 6.98 -8.29
CA ILE A 185 -12.78 5.58 -8.29
C ILE A 185 -14.30 5.53 -8.49
N PHE A 186 -14.77 4.76 -9.47
CA PHE A 186 -16.20 4.50 -9.63
C PHE A 186 -16.70 3.57 -8.52
N VAL A 187 -17.64 4.06 -7.73
CA VAL A 187 -18.31 3.33 -6.67
C VAL A 187 -19.76 3.08 -7.12
N PRO A 188 -20.14 1.84 -7.46
CA PRO A 188 -21.50 1.53 -7.86
C PRO A 188 -22.45 1.60 -6.66
N GLU A 189 -23.66 2.11 -6.88
CA GLU A 189 -24.73 2.11 -5.87
C GLU A 189 -25.38 0.72 -5.70
N ASP A 190 -25.17 -0.18 -6.67
CA ASP A 190 -25.73 -1.53 -6.65
C ASP A 190 -25.00 -2.43 -5.63
N PRO A 191 -25.67 -2.88 -4.55
CA PRO A 191 -25.07 -3.74 -3.52
C PRO A 191 -24.66 -5.13 -4.04
N ARG A 192 -25.08 -5.50 -5.25
CA ARG A 192 -24.69 -6.79 -5.87
C ARG A 192 -23.26 -6.75 -6.40
N GLN A 193 -22.76 -5.57 -6.75
CA GLN A 193 -21.40 -5.37 -7.26
C GLN A 193 -20.41 -5.30 -6.09
N GLY A 194 -19.18 -5.81 -6.26
CA GLY A 194 -18.23 -5.97 -5.16
C GLY A 194 -17.98 -4.70 -4.33
N ILE A 195 -17.64 -3.58 -4.98
CA ILE A 195 -17.39 -2.31 -4.28
C ILE A 195 -18.69 -1.74 -3.68
N GLY A 196 -19.82 -1.85 -4.40
CA GLY A 196 -21.12 -1.38 -3.91
C GLY A 196 -21.59 -2.14 -2.68
N ARG A 197 -21.32 -3.46 -2.62
CA ARG A 197 -21.57 -4.31 -1.45
C ARG A 197 -20.79 -3.83 -0.23
N LEU A 198 -19.52 -3.46 -0.41
CA LEU A 198 -18.67 -2.97 0.68
C LEU A 198 -19.18 -1.63 1.23
N GLU A 199 -19.52 -0.67 0.37
CA GLU A 199 -20.09 0.61 0.83
C GLU A 199 -21.47 0.43 1.46
N TYR A 200 -22.30 -0.45 0.91
CA TYR A 200 -23.61 -0.79 1.47
C TYR A 200 -23.47 -1.35 2.89
N ALA A 201 -22.59 -2.34 3.07
CA ALA A 201 -22.31 -2.94 4.37
C ALA A 201 -21.75 -1.91 5.36
N LEU A 202 -20.83 -1.05 4.92
CA LEU A 202 -20.28 0.01 5.76
C LEU A 202 -21.38 0.96 6.26
N ALA A 203 -22.25 1.43 5.38
CA ALA A 203 -23.35 2.32 5.74
C ALA A 203 -24.30 1.66 6.75
N ARG A 204 -24.72 0.41 6.50
CA ARG A 204 -25.62 -0.32 7.41
C ARG A 204 -25.00 -0.59 8.77
N VAL A 205 -23.71 -0.94 8.83
CA VAL A 205 -23.00 -1.17 10.10
C VAL A 205 -22.89 0.12 10.91
N LEU A 206 -22.60 1.26 10.26
CA LEU A 206 -22.51 2.55 10.95
C LEU A 206 -23.87 3.01 11.50
N GLU A 207 -24.96 2.79 10.75
CA GLU A 207 -26.32 3.07 11.21
C GLU A 207 -26.72 2.17 12.40
N ALA A 208 -26.25 0.91 12.42
CA ALA A 208 -26.54 -0.05 13.47
C ALA A 208 -25.66 0.11 14.73
N GLU A 209 -24.48 0.75 14.63
CA GLU A 209 -23.51 0.87 15.71
C GLU A 209 -24.07 1.49 17.01
N PRO A 210 -24.88 2.58 16.99
CA PRO A 210 -25.47 3.13 18.21
C PRO A 210 -26.42 2.16 18.92
N ILE A 211 -27.12 1.31 18.14
CA ILE A 211 -28.06 0.31 18.65
C ILE A 211 -27.26 -0.82 19.30
N GLU A 212 -26.22 -1.32 18.62
CA GLU A 212 -25.34 -2.36 19.14
C GLU A 212 -24.64 -1.90 20.44
N ARG A 213 -24.15 -0.66 20.49
CA ARG A 213 -23.54 -0.09 21.70
C ARG A 213 -24.53 -0.04 22.88
N ARG A 214 -25.80 0.28 22.65
CA ARG A 214 -26.84 0.26 23.70
C ARG A 214 -27.06 -1.15 24.25
N LEU A 215 -27.14 -2.15 23.37
CA LEU A 215 -27.30 -3.55 23.79
C LEU A 215 -26.07 -4.03 24.58
N GLN A 216 -24.86 -3.73 24.11
CA GLN A 216 -23.62 -4.10 24.81
C GLN A 216 -23.52 -3.43 26.18
N GLU A 217 -23.96 -2.18 26.32
CA GLU A 217 -23.98 -1.50 27.62
C GLU A 217 -24.99 -2.14 28.58
N ALA A 218 -26.17 -2.55 28.09
CA ALA A 218 -27.15 -3.26 28.89
C ALA A 218 -26.65 -4.64 29.36
N VAL A 219 -25.90 -5.35 28.51
CA VAL A 219 -25.20 -6.59 28.89
C VAL A 219 -24.18 -6.33 30.00
N LYS A 220 -23.33 -5.30 29.85
CA LYS A 220 -22.34 -4.92 30.88
C LYS A 220 -22.98 -4.54 32.22
N GLN A 221 -24.16 -3.92 32.18
CA GLN A 221 -24.93 -3.56 33.37
C GLN A 221 -25.70 -4.75 33.97
N GLY A 222 -25.65 -5.93 33.34
CA GLY A 222 -26.33 -7.14 33.81
C GLY A 222 -27.85 -7.12 33.60
N VAL A 223 -28.36 -6.21 32.76
CA VAL A 223 -29.80 -6.08 32.45
C VAL A 223 -30.28 -7.22 31.55
N MET A 224 -29.37 -7.79 30.75
CA MET A 224 -29.64 -8.89 29.84
C MET A 224 -28.40 -9.79 29.70
N PRO A 225 -28.59 -11.09 29.36
CA PRO A 225 -27.46 -12.00 29.14
C PRO A 225 -26.69 -11.66 27.87
N ASP A 226 -25.39 -11.93 27.88
CA ASP A 226 -24.55 -11.91 26.68
C ASP A 226 -24.86 -13.11 25.78
N GLY A 227 -24.63 -12.99 24.48
CA GLY A 227 -24.91 -14.06 23.53
C GLY A 227 -24.73 -13.67 22.06
N GLU A 228 -25.16 -14.57 21.18
CA GLU A 228 -25.21 -14.30 19.74
C GLU A 228 -26.22 -13.19 19.41
N LEU A 229 -26.11 -12.62 18.20
CA LEU A 229 -26.90 -11.46 17.78
C LEU A 229 -28.41 -11.62 18.02
N GLU A 230 -28.99 -12.76 17.65
CA GLU A 230 -30.43 -12.99 17.85
C GLU A 230 -30.83 -13.05 19.33
N THR A 231 -29.96 -13.58 20.19
CA THR A 231 -30.18 -13.57 21.64
C THR A 231 -30.13 -12.14 22.19
N LEU A 232 -29.20 -11.32 21.70
CA LEU A 232 -29.10 -9.92 22.09
C LEU A 232 -30.31 -9.12 21.62
N ILE A 233 -30.79 -9.35 20.39
CA ILE A 233 -31.99 -8.71 19.86
C ILE A 233 -33.22 -9.11 20.68
N ALA A 234 -33.40 -10.40 20.95
CA ALA A 234 -34.53 -10.90 21.73
C ALA A 234 -34.53 -10.33 23.16
N GLY A 235 -33.37 -10.28 23.82
CA GLY A 235 -33.23 -9.67 25.14
C GLY A 235 -33.47 -8.16 25.13
N GLY A 236 -32.99 -7.46 24.10
CA GLY A 236 -33.21 -6.03 23.90
C GLY A 236 -34.68 -5.67 23.70
N LEU A 237 -35.41 -6.45 22.90
CA LEU A 237 -36.86 -6.30 22.71
C LEU A 237 -37.63 -6.60 23.99
N ALA A 238 -37.28 -7.68 24.70
CA ALA A 238 -37.94 -8.06 25.95
C ALA A 238 -37.80 -7.00 27.05
N GLN A 239 -36.66 -6.32 27.10
CA GLN A 239 -36.39 -5.23 28.04
C GLN A 239 -36.85 -3.84 27.53
N GLY A 240 -37.43 -3.77 26.33
CA GLY A 240 -37.84 -2.50 25.70
C GLY A 240 -36.67 -1.56 25.39
N LEU A 241 -35.45 -2.10 25.32
CA LEU A 241 -34.23 -1.35 25.02
C LEU A 241 -34.09 -1.00 23.55
N ILE A 242 -34.76 -1.73 22.67
CA ILE A 242 -34.83 -1.49 21.22
C ILE A 242 -36.24 -1.74 20.70
N THR A 243 -36.55 -1.20 19.54
CA THR A 243 -37.80 -1.41 18.79
C THR A 243 -37.65 -2.52 17.75
N GLU A 244 -38.77 -3.04 17.24
CA GLU A 244 -38.74 -4.04 16.16
C GLU A 244 -38.07 -3.51 14.87
N ALA A 245 -38.21 -2.20 14.62
CA ALA A 245 -37.53 -1.54 13.50
C ALA A 245 -36.00 -1.52 13.70
N GLU A 246 -35.52 -1.15 14.89
CA GLU A 246 -34.10 -1.20 15.26
C GLU A 246 -33.55 -2.64 15.21
N ALA A 247 -34.34 -3.63 15.62
CA ALA A 247 -34.00 -5.05 15.51
C ALA A 247 -33.85 -5.49 14.04
N ALA A 248 -34.77 -5.08 13.16
CA ALA A 248 -34.66 -5.37 11.73
C ALA A 248 -33.39 -4.76 11.11
N HIS A 249 -33.05 -3.52 11.48
CA HIS A 249 -31.82 -2.87 11.03
C HIS A 249 -30.55 -3.59 11.49
N LEU A 250 -30.50 -4.09 12.73
CA LEU A 250 -29.37 -4.89 13.22
C LEU A 250 -29.18 -6.18 12.41
N ARG A 251 -30.27 -6.88 12.08
CA ARG A 251 -30.22 -8.09 11.24
C ARG A 251 -29.75 -7.77 9.83
N GLU A 252 -30.28 -6.71 9.24
CA GLU A 252 -29.88 -6.27 7.91
C GLU A 252 -28.39 -5.91 7.86
N ALA A 253 -27.88 -5.16 8.84
CA ALA A 253 -26.47 -4.83 8.94
C ALA A 253 -25.60 -6.07 9.09
N GLN A 254 -26.04 -7.06 9.87
CA GLN A 254 -25.33 -8.33 10.00
C GLN A 254 -25.30 -9.13 8.69
N THR A 255 -26.41 -9.21 7.98
CA THR A 255 -26.48 -9.87 6.67
C THR A 255 -25.55 -9.17 5.67
N ALA A 256 -25.63 -7.85 5.56
CA ALA A 256 -24.77 -7.06 4.67
C ALA A 256 -23.28 -7.24 5.01
N ARG A 257 -22.94 -7.22 6.31
CA ARG A 257 -21.57 -7.48 6.79
C ARG A 257 -21.10 -8.88 6.40
N HIS A 258 -21.95 -9.89 6.58
CA HIS A 258 -21.62 -11.26 6.22
C HIS A 258 -21.38 -11.40 4.72
N GLU A 259 -22.28 -10.89 3.88
CA GLU A 259 -22.14 -10.92 2.42
C GLU A 259 -20.91 -10.17 1.90
N ALA A 260 -20.48 -9.12 2.59
CA ALA A 260 -19.27 -8.37 2.26
C ALA A 260 -17.97 -9.11 2.63
N ILE A 261 -17.99 -9.93 3.69
CA ILE A 261 -16.83 -10.70 4.15
C ILE A 261 -16.71 -12.03 3.40
N THR A 262 -17.83 -12.61 3.00
CA THR A 262 -17.86 -13.85 2.21
C THR A 262 -17.28 -13.57 0.83
N VAL A 263 -16.01 -13.97 0.64
CA VAL A 263 -15.37 -14.05 -0.67
C VAL A 263 -16.08 -15.13 -1.46
N ASP A 264 -16.24 -14.96 -2.78
CA ASP A 264 -16.81 -15.97 -3.67
C ASP A 264 -16.26 -17.36 -3.30
N ASP A 265 -17.09 -18.19 -2.71
CA ASP A 265 -16.78 -19.58 -2.39
C ASP A 265 -16.85 -20.32 -3.73
N PHE A 266 -15.71 -20.36 -4.41
CA PHE A 266 -15.62 -21.16 -5.62
C PHE A 266 -15.84 -22.62 -5.22
N PRO A 267 -16.79 -23.32 -5.85
CA PRO A 267 -16.93 -24.73 -5.59
C PRO A 267 -15.60 -25.42 -5.95
N PRO A 268 -15.18 -26.44 -5.18
CA PRO A 268 -13.87 -27.07 -5.34
C PRO A 268 -13.64 -27.64 -6.75
N ASP A 269 -14.72 -27.89 -7.51
CA ASP A 269 -14.69 -28.18 -8.94
C ASP A 269 -14.76 -26.90 -9.77
N LEU A 270 -13.66 -26.15 -9.79
CA LEU A 270 -13.50 -24.96 -10.63
C LEU A 270 -13.40 -25.35 -12.13
N GLY A 271 -14.47 -25.95 -12.69
CA GLY A 271 -14.62 -26.32 -14.09
C GLY A 271 -13.65 -27.39 -14.63
N LEU A 272 -12.85 -28.05 -13.78
CA LEU A 272 -11.89 -29.09 -14.22
C LEU A 272 -12.53 -30.45 -14.55
N ALA A 273 -13.85 -30.58 -14.40
CA ALA A 273 -14.62 -31.76 -14.79
C ALA A 273 -15.71 -31.35 -15.78
N GLY A 274 -15.36 -31.21 -17.07
CA GLY A 274 -16.36 -30.88 -18.08
C GLY A 274 -15.88 -30.53 -19.48
N ASP A 275 -14.65 -30.89 -19.89
CA ASP A 275 -14.28 -30.92 -21.32
C ASP A 275 -14.83 -32.21 -21.99
N GLU A 276 -16.13 -32.48 -21.79
CA GLU A 276 -16.86 -33.27 -22.78
C GLU A 276 -17.33 -32.30 -23.85
N VAL A 277 -16.46 -32.13 -24.85
CA VAL A 277 -16.77 -31.56 -26.16
C VAL A 277 -18.16 -32.05 -26.56
N ARG A 278 -19.13 -31.13 -26.50
CA ARG A 278 -20.45 -31.29 -27.09
C ARG A 278 -20.25 -31.41 -28.60
N LYS A 279 -19.97 -32.63 -29.08
CA LYS A 279 -20.10 -33.01 -30.48
C LYS A 279 -21.58 -32.90 -30.82
N GLN A 280 -21.99 -31.71 -31.25
CA GLN A 280 -23.19 -31.59 -32.07
C GLN A 280 -22.82 -32.14 -33.44
N ASP A 281 -23.24 -33.38 -33.69
CA ASP A 281 -23.27 -33.97 -35.01
C ASP A 281 -24.18 -33.10 -35.90
N VAL A 282 -23.56 -32.32 -36.79
CA VAL A 282 -24.26 -31.74 -37.95
C VAL A 282 -24.15 -32.77 -39.08
N PRO A 283 -25.26 -33.37 -39.55
CA PRO A 283 -25.19 -34.37 -40.60
C PRO A 283 -24.71 -33.75 -41.92
N ALA A 284 -23.66 -34.35 -42.47
CA ALA A 284 -23.00 -33.94 -43.70
C ALA A 284 -23.84 -34.29 -44.95
N GLN A 285 -24.95 -33.58 -45.21
CA GLN A 285 -25.64 -33.69 -46.52
C GLN A 285 -26.25 -32.40 -47.08
N GLU A 286 -26.04 -31.21 -46.49
CA GLU A 286 -26.71 -29.99 -46.98
C GLU A 286 -25.79 -28.86 -47.48
N VAL A 287 -24.53 -29.15 -47.81
CA VAL A 287 -23.57 -28.13 -48.34
C VAL A 287 -23.28 -28.30 -49.84
N LEU A 288 -23.93 -29.24 -50.52
CA LEU A 288 -23.67 -29.55 -51.95
C LEU A 288 -24.91 -29.38 -52.82
N ALA A 289 -25.53 -28.20 -52.77
CA ALA A 289 -26.47 -27.76 -53.81
C ALA A 289 -26.63 -26.24 -53.79
N ARG A 290 -25.66 -25.50 -54.36
CA ARG A 290 -25.92 -24.26 -55.12
C ARG A 290 -24.71 -23.88 -55.96
N ASP A 291 -24.93 -24.07 -57.25
CA ASP A 291 -24.15 -23.86 -58.48
C ASP A 291 -23.23 -22.63 -58.52
N PRO A 292 -22.02 -22.70 -59.14
CA PRO A 292 -21.16 -21.57 -59.40
C PRO A 292 -21.37 -21.03 -60.83
N GLY A 293 -21.89 -19.81 -60.97
CA GLY A 293 -21.89 -19.16 -62.28
C GLY A 293 -22.61 -17.82 -62.33
N GLY A 294 -21.87 -16.75 -62.62
CA GLY A 294 -22.44 -15.47 -63.03
C GLY A 294 -21.58 -14.28 -62.67
N ARG A 295 -20.65 -13.93 -63.57
CA ARG A 295 -19.92 -12.66 -63.56
C ARG A 295 -20.89 -11.52 -63.83
N ASP A 296 -20.61 -10.34 -63.25
CA ASP A 296 -20.41 -9.07 -63.96
C ASP A 296 -20.77 -7.86 -63.06
N THR A 297 -19.73 -7.07 -62.76
CA THR A 297 -19.77 -5.61 -62.51
C THR A 297 -20.05 -4.86 -63.83
N PRO A 298 -20.31 -3.53 -63.87
CA PRO A 298 -20.92 -2.57 -62.93
C PRO A 298 -22.02 -1.74 -63.69
N PRO A 299 -22.34 -0.45 -63.40
CA PRO A 299 -21.42 0.71 -63.39
C PRO A 299 -21.29 1.43 -62.04
#